data_AF-A0A2N2LFG0-F1
#
_entry.id   AF-A0A2N2LFG0-F1
#
_cell.length_a   1.000
_cell.length_b   1.000
_cell.length_c   1.000
_cell.angle_alpha   90.00
_cell.angle_beta   90.00
_cell.angle_gamma   90.00
#
_symmetry.space_group_name_H-M   'P 1'
#
loop_
_entity.id
_entity.type
_entity.pdbx_description
1 polymer ?
#
loop_
_entity_poly.entity_id
_entity_poly.type
_entity_poly.pdbx_seq_one_letter_code
_entity_poly.pdbx_strand_id
1 'polypeptide(L)'
;MRRLLSILVISVMVLVLTSCVEDGTLRVKNNTSAMIWFDVDSGVTNYLNAYSSWNRNYSSDRWVDIEYSGDHVFSSSAEVLVENGRTTSLEISATGGAISLLNNSGITIYSVYLSPSSSSSWGSDQLTGVLNPNQTTLWTVSAGSWDIRIKDIAGNNYYIYDRYINLDHTLSVSFTYSQKTEQKVKHEGIDPNLSDACRIEKKN
;
A
#
# COMPACT_ATOMS: atom_id res chain seq x y z
N MET A 1 26.99 -43.07 62.39
CA MET A 1 26.74 -42.71 60.98
C MET A 1 25.38 -42.00 60.83
N ARG A 2 25.23 -40.76 61.33
CA ARG A 2 23.91 -40.07 61.34
C ARG A 2 23.96 -38.54 61.19
N ARG A 3 25.07 -37.97 60.70
CA ARG A 3 25.22 -36.51 60.57
C ARG A 3 25.72 -36.00 59.22
N LEU A 4 25.80 -36.87 58.20
CA LEU A 4 26.31 -36.50 56.86
C LEU A 4 25.22 -36.45 55.78
N LEU A 5 23.97 -36.79 56.09
CA LEU A 5 22.89 -36.87 55.09
C LEU A 5 22.07 -35.58 54.93
N SER A 6 22.25 -34.58 55.79
CA SER A 6 21.42 -33.37 55.80
C SER A 6 21.96 -32.22 54.95
N ILE A 7 23.21 -32.30 54.49
CA ILE A 7 23.85 -31.24 53.69
C ILE A 7 23.60 -31.44 52.19
N LEU A 8 23.35 -32.68 51.74
CA LEU A 8 23.08 -32.97 50.33
C LEU A 8 21.68 -32.54 49.88
N VAL A 9 20.70 -32.51 50.80
CA VAL A 9 19.30 -32.16 50.48
C VAL A 9 19.08 -30.65 50.38
N ILE A 10 19.90 -29.85 51.07
CA ILE A 10 19.82 -28.38 50.99
C ILE A 10 20.53 -27.85 49.72
N SER A 11 21.53 -28.57 49.21
CA SER A 11 22.19 -28.25 47.92
C SER A 11 21.27 -28.46 46.70
N VAL A 12 20.32 -29.40 46.80
CA VAL A 12 19.29 -29.64 45.77
C VAL A 12 18.11 -28.65 45.91
N MET A 13 17.95 -28.00 47.06
CA MET A 13 16.98 -26.92 47.29
C MET A 13 17.55 -25.53 46.94
N VAL A 14 18.78 -25.49 46.41
CA VAL A 14 19.30 -24.41 45.57
C VAL A 14 19.49 -24.95 44.16
N LEU A 15 18.56 -25.82 43.70
CA LEU A 15 18.26 -25.85 42.27
C LEU A 15 17.76 -24.45 41.95
N VAL A 16 18.67 -23.67 41.41
CA VAL A 16 18.44 -22.40 40.78
C VAL A 16 17.21 -22.60 39.90
N LEU A 17 16.07 -22.06 40.34
CA LEU A 17 14.99 -21.70 39.43
C LEU A 17 15.57 -20.61 38.54
N THR A 18 16.43 -20.99 37.59
CA THR A 18 16.59 -20.22 36.38
C THR A 18 15.24 -20.40 35.70
N SER A 19 14.27 -19.56 36.07
CA SER A 19 13.22 -19.24 35.13
C SER A 19 13.98 -18.72 33.92
N CYS A 20 14.19 -19.58 32.93
CA CYS A 20 14.62 -19.13 31.62
C CYS A 20 13.46 -18.23 31.19
N VAL A 21 13.62 -16.92 31.36
CA VAL A 21 12.67 -15.98 30.80
C VAL A 21 12.89 -16.12 29.30
N GLU A 22 12.02 -16.86 28.64
CA GLU A 22 12.09 -17.04 27.20
C GLU A 22 11.83 -15.68 26.55
N ASP A 23 12.61 -15.35 25.52
CA ASP A 23 12.41 -14.12 24.77
C ASP A 23 10.99 -14.08 24.17
N GLY A 24 10.34 -12.92 24.25
CA GLY A 24 9.17 -12.64 23.45
C GLY A 24 9.53 -12.49 21.97
N THR A 25 8.65 -12.89 21.06
CA THR A 25 8.86 -12.79 19.62
C THR A 25 7.80 -11.87 18.99
N LEU A 26 8.23 -10.82 18.31
CA LEU A 26 7.37 -10.12 17.35
C LEU A 26 7.44 -10.83 16.01
N ARG A 27 6.27 -11.14 15.43
CA ARG A 27 6.13 -11.62 14.06
C ARG A 27 5.31 -10.62 13.25
N VAL A 28 5.90 -10.08 12.19
CA VAL A 28 5.17 -9.28 11.19
C VAL A 28 4.87 -10.20 10.01
N LYS A 29 3.60 -10.30 9.62
CA LYS A 29 3.16 -11.06 8.45
C LYS A 29 2.63 -10.13 7.37
N ASN A 30 3.11 -10.32 6.16
CA ASN A 30 2.53 -9.73 4.98
C ASN A 30 1.44 -10.68 4.43
N ASN A 31 0.17 -10.34 4.61
CA ASN A 31 -0.96 -11.09 4.05
C ASN A 31 -1.45 -10.50 2.71
N THR A 32 -0.65 -9.64 2.07
CA THR A 32 -0.97 -9.03 0.78
C THR A 32 -0.27 -9.77 -0.36
N SER A 33 -0.78 -9.57 -1.57
CA SER A 33 -0.21 -10.10 -2.82
C SER A 33 1.00 -9.31 -3.34
N ALA A 34 1.39 -8.21 -2.70
CA ALA A 34 2.52 -7.38 -3.09
C ALA A 34 3.50 -7.17 -1.93
N MET A 35 4.60 -6.45 -2.20
CA MET A 35 5.60 -6.17 -1.18
C MET A 35 5.07 -5.12 -0.19
N ILE A 36 5.40 -5.31 1.08
CA ILE A 36 5.25 -4.28 2.11
C ILE A 36 6.61 -3.87 2.63
N TRP A 37 6.67 -2.68 3.21
CA TRP A 37 7.82 -2.20 3.96
C TRP A 37 7.37 -1.63 5.31
N PHE A 38 8.19 -1.83 6.33
CA PHE A 38 7.88 -1.43 7.69
C PHE A 38 9.11 -1.11 8.52
N ASP A 39 8.93 -0.20 9.46
CA ASP A 39 9.93 0.23 10.43
C ASP A 39 9.49 -0.22 11.81
N VAL A 40 10.44 -0.67 12.64
CA VAL A 40 10.18 -1.09 14.02
C VAL A 40 10.90 -0.14 14.96
N ASP A 41 10.17 0.50 15.88
CA ASP A 41 10.66 1.54 16.79
C ASP A 41 11.38 2.69 16.05
N SER A 42 10.82 3.16 14.93
CA SER A 42 11.43 4.15 14.02
C SER A 42 12.84 3.77 13.53
N GLY A 43 13.10 2.46 13.43
CA GLY A 43 14.38 1.90 13.01
C GLY A 43 14.58 1.87 11.49
N VAL A 44 15.39 0.93 11.04
CA VAL A 44 15.65 0.72 9.61
C VAL A 44 14.45 0.05 8.94
N THR A 45 14.12 0.50 7.73
CA THR A 45 13.08 -0.09 6.88
C THR A 45 13.39 -1.52 6.47
N ASN A 46 12.45 -2.40 6.81
CA ASN A 46 12.44 -3.79 6.41
C ASN A 46 11.50 -3.95 5.23
N TYR A 47 11.89 -4.76 4.24
CA TYR A 47 11.07 -5.09 3.08
C TYR A 47 10.63 -6.55 3.19
N LEU A 48 9.33 -6.79 3.02
CA LEU A 48 8.74 -8.12 3.18
C LEU A 48 7.91 -8.46 1.96
N ASN A 49 8.35 -9.50 1.25
CA ASN A 49 7.66 -10.03 0.08
C ASN A 49 6.23 -10.48 0.42
N ALA A 50 5.40 -10.60 -0.61
CA ALA A 50 4.04 -11.14 -0.51
C ALA A 50 4.01 -12.45 0.28
N TYR A 51 3.01 -12.63 1.12
CA TYR A 51 2.76 -13.86 1.90
C TYR A 51 3.93 -14.34 2.76
N SER A 52 4.87 -13.45 3.10
CA SER A 52 6.05 -13.76 3.91
C SER A 52 5.92 -13.24 5.33
N SER A 53 6.79 -13.73 6.23
CA SER A 53 6.85 -13.28 7.62
C SER A 53 8.27 -12.89 8.02
N TRP A 54 8.37 -11.88 8.88
CA TRP A 54 9.60 -11.45 9.54
C TRP A 54 9.45 -11.58 11.06
N ASN A 55 10.53 -11.95 11.76
CA ASN A 55 10.51 -12.15 13.20
C ASN A 55 11.65 -11.37 13.88
N ARG A 56 11.40 -10.89 15.11
CA ARG A 56 12.42 -10.32 16.01
C ARG A 56 12.13 -10.69 17.46
N ASN A 57 13.19 -11.03 18.19
CA ASN A 57 13.11 -11.41 19.60
C ASN A 57 13.39 -10.22 20.51
N TYR A 58 12.77 -10.25 21.70
CA TYR A 58 12.86 -9.25 22.75
C TYR A 58 13.02 -9.96 24.09
N SER A 59 14.03 -9.56 24.87
CA SER A 59 14.38 -10.19 26.16
C SER A 59 13.55 -9.70 27.36
N SER A 60 12.60 -8.80 27.11
CA SER A 60 11.73 -8.21 28.13
C SER A 60 10.43 -7.74 27.50
N ASP A 61 9.35 -7.79 28.28
CA ASP A 61 8.06 -7.25 27.89
C ASP A 61 8.18 -5.78 27.49
N ARG A 62 7.66 -5.43 26.32
CA ARG A 62 7.63 -4.04 25.88
C ARG A 62 6.62 -3.77 24.79
N TRP A 63 6.16 -2.53 24.77
CA TRP A 63 5.49 -1.96 23.61
C TRP A 63 6.50 -1.73 22.50
N VAL A 64 6.07 -2.02 21.28
CA VAL A 64 6.83 -1.87 20.05
C VAL A 64 5.94 -1.13 19.06
N ASP A 65 6.48 -0.04 18.50
CA ASP A 65 5.82 0.72 17.45
C ASP A 65 6.22 0.17 16.09
N ILE A 66 5.24 -0.05 15.21
CA ILE A 66 5.46 -0.49 13.85
C ILE A 66 4.76 0.49 12.91
N GLU A 67 5.54 1.18 12.08
CA GLU A 67 5.04 1.97 10.96
C GLU A 67 5.17 1.12 9.69
N TYR A 68 4.12 1.03 8.88
CA TYR A 68 4.09 0.15 7.72
C TYR A 68 3.33 0.74 6.54
N SER A 69 3.75 0.37 5.34
CA SER A 69 3.09 0.66 4.06
C SER A 69 3.46 -0.43 3.05
N GLY A 70 2.92 -0.37 1.86
CA GLY A 70 3.22 -1.34 0.81
C GLY A 70 2.60 -0.93 -0.51
N ASP A 71 2.89 -1.67 -1.56
CA ASP A 71 2.32 -1.39 -2.88
C ASP A 71 0.78 -1.43 -2.83
N HIS A 72 0.20 -2.28 -1.97
CA HIS A 72 -1.25 -2.43 -1.74
C HIS A 72 -1.71 -1.98 -0.34
N VAL A 73 -0.84 -1.28 0.41
CA VAL A 73 -1.10 -0.89 1.81
C VAL A 73 -0.77 0.58 2.01
N PHE A 74 -1.79 1.39 2.30
CA PHE A 74 -1.59 2.77 2.73
C PHE A 74 -0.78 2.84 4.03
N SER A 75 0.04 3.88 4.15
CA SER A 75 0.83 4.14 5.36
C SER A 75 -0.05 4.17 6.60
N SER A 76 0.34 3.39 7.59
CA SER A 76 -0.36 3.21 8.85
C SER A 76 0.64 2.83 9.94
N SER A 77 0.19 2.78 11.19
CA SER A 77 1.00 2.31 12.31
C SER A 77 0.21 1.41 13.25
N ALA A 78 0.94 0.62 14.04
CA ALA A 78 0.41 -0.21 15.11
C ALA A 78 1.38 -0.24 16.28
N GLU A 79 0.84 -0.21 17.50
CA GLU A 79 1.60 -0.44 18.73
C GLU A 79 1.22 -1.82 19.26
N VAL A 80 2.22 -2.68 19.50
CA VAL A 80 2.00 -4.05 19.96
C VAL A 80 2.81 -4.36 21.20
N LEU A 81 2.18 -5.00 22.18
CA LEU A 81 2.87 -5.53 23.36
C LEU A 81 3.51 -6.88 22.99
N VAL A 82 4.84 -6.94 23.07
CA VAL A 82 5.58 -8.19 22.99
C VAL A 82 5.82 -8.65 24.41
N GLU A 83 5.26 -9.81 24.77
CA GLU A 83 5.43 -10.44 26.08
C GLU A 83 6.42 -11.61 25.99
N ASN A 84 7.20 -11.80 27.05
CA ASN A 84 8.16 -12.89 27.19
C ASN A 84 7.48 -14.27 27.02
N GLY A 85 8.18 -15.18 26.35
CA GLY A 85 7.71 -16.53 26.05
C GLY A 85 6.51 -16.60 25.11
N ARG A 86 6.10 -15.49 24.48
CA ARG A 86 4.98 -15.43 23.54
C ARG A 86 5.42 -14.95 22.17
N THR A 87 4.71 -15.40 21.13
CA THR A 87 4.80 -14.79 19.80
C THR A 87 3.60 -13.87 19.59
N THR A 88 3.86 -12.56 19.57
CA THR A 88 2.87 -11.55 19.15
C THR A 88 2.94 -11.41 17.63
N SER A 89 1.81 -11.61 16.93
CA SER A 89 1.73 -11.46 15.47
C SER A 89 0.99 -10.19 15.08
N LEU A 90 1.63 -9.34 14.26
CA LEU A 90 0.98 -8.27 13.51
C LEU A 90 0.74 -8.77 12.09
N GLU A 91 -0.53 -8.85 11.68
CA GLU A 91 -0.91 -9.26 10.34
C GLU A 91 -1.31 -8.05 9.50
N ILE A 92 -0.49 -7.72 8.50
CA ILE A 92 -0.71 -6.58 7.61
C ILE A 92 -1.47 -7.10 6.39
N SER A 93 -2.68 -6.59 6.19
CA SER A 93 -3.56 -6.93 5.06
C SER A 93 -3.70 -5.73 4.12
N ALA A 94 -4.11 -5.99 2.88
CA ALA A 94 -4.27 -4.93 1.89
C ALA A 94 -5.35 -3.93 2.33
N THR A 95 -5.03 -2.64 2.21
CA THR A 95 -5.97 -1.53 2.44
C THR A 95 -6.29 -0.77 1.16
N GLY A 96 -5.58 -1.08 0.07
CA GLY A 96 -5.81 -0.55 -1.27
C GLY A 96 -5.47 -1.58 -2.36
N GLY A 97 -5.56 -1.12 -3.61
CA GLY A 97 -4.89 -1.73 -4.75
C GLY A 97 -3.79 -0.81 -5.25
N ALA A 98 -3.28 -1.06 -6.46
CA ALA A 98 -2.28 -0.19 -7.09
C ALA A 98 -2.59 0.09 -8.55
N ILE A 99 -2.09 1.22 -9.05
CA ILE A 99 -1.97 1.53 -10.47
C ILE A 99 -0.49 1.52 -10.82
N SER A 100 -0.10 0.65 -11.75
CA SER A 100 1.23 0.63 -12.35
C SER A 100 1.15 1.23 -13.74
N LEU A 101 1.81 2.38 -13.96
CA LEU A 101 1.85 3.06 -15.24
C LEU A 101 3.21 2.88 -15.90
N LEU A 102 3.23 2.18 -17.03
CA LEU A 102 4.37 2.10 -17.93
C LEU A 102 4.25 3.18 -19.00
N ASN A 103 5.27 4.03 -19.11
CA ASN A 103 5.43 4.91 -20.27
C ASN A 103 5.97 4.10 -21.46
N ASN A 104 5.07 3.44 -22.19
CA ASN A 104 5.40 2.75 -23.44
C ASN A 104 5.26 3.68 -24.66
N SER A 105 5.40 4.99 -24.45
CA SER A 105 5.44 5.99 -25.50
C SER A 105 6.89 6.40 -25.72
N GLY A 106 7.23 6.85 -26.94
CA GLY A 106 8.52 7.46 -27.22
C GLY A 106 8.69 8.87 -26.65
N ILE A 107 7.80 9.32 -25.76
CA ILE A 107 7.71 10.70 -25.28
C ILE A 107 7.77 10.70 -23.74
N THR A 108 8.47 11.67 -23.17
CA THR A 108 8.51 11.88 -21.72
C THR A 108 7.17 12.38 -21.20
N ILE A 109 6.66 11.74 -20.14
CA ILE A 109 5.50 12.20 -19.37
C ILE A 109 5.99 13.17 -18.30
N TYR A 110 5.35 14.34 -18.25
CA TYR A 110 5.70 15.42 -17.33
C TYR A 110 4.85 15.44 -16.06
N SER A 111 3.57 15.08 -16.15
CA SER A 111 2.66 14.99 -15.00
C SER A 111 1.68 13.83 -15.15
N VAL A 112 1.28 13.25 -14.03
CA VAL A 112 0.19 12.27 -13.96
C VAL A 112 -0.78 12.65 -12.85
N TYR A 113 -2.06 12.64 -13.15
CA TYR A 113 -3.13 12.94 -12.20
C TYR A 113 -4.04 11.72 -12.10
N LEU A 114 -4.35 11.34 -10.87
CA LEU A 114 -5.29 10.27 -10.55
C LEU A 114 -6.52 10.89 -9.89
N SER A 115 -7.71 10.44 -10.29
CA SER A 115 -8.97 10.87 -9.71
C SER A 115 -9.92 9.68 -9.61
N PRO A 116 -10.67 9.50 -8.52
CA PRO A 116 -11.83 8.61 -8.54
C PRO A 116 -12.75 9.03 -9.70
N SER A 117 -13.31 8.09 -10.44
CA SER A 117 -14.15 8.42 -11.62
C SER A 117 -15.43 9.19 -11.26
N SER A 118 -15.88 9.08 -10.01
CA SER A 118 -17.00 9.86 -9.44
C SER A 118 -16.64 11.31 -9.11
N SER A 119 -15.35 11.67 -9.07
CA SER A 119 -14.89 13.02 -8.78
C SER A 119 -14.91 13.91 -10.03
N SER A 120 -15.29 15.18 -9.82
CA SER A 120 -15.25 16.22 -10.85
C SER A 120 -13.92 16.96 -10.92
N SER A 121 -13.01 16.75 -9.97
CA SER A 121 -11.72 17.43 -9.87
C SER A 121 -10.55 16.46 -10.02
N TRP A 122 -9.57 16.86 -10.82
CA TRP A 122 -8.25 16.21 -10.89
C TRP A 122 -7.41 16.75 -9.73
N GLY A 123 -6.91 15.87 -8.87
CA GLY A 123 -6.08 16.25 -7.71
C GLY A 123 -4.72 16.85 -8.09
N SER A 124 -3.74 16.76 -7.19
CA SER A 124 -2.37 17.19 -7.47
C SER A 124 -1.68 16.26 -8.48
N ASP A 125 -0.58 16.74 -9.07
CA ASP A 125 0.35 15.87 -9.78
C ASP A 125 0.88 14.79 -8.83
N GLN A 126 0.96 13.57 -9.34
CA GLN A 126 1.40 12.38 -8.61
C GLN A 126 2.85 12.01 -8.93
N LEU A 127 3.48 12.68 -9.90
CA LEU A 127 4.91 12.49 -10.18
C LEU A 127 5.76 13.46 -9.34
N THR A 128 6.84 12.95 -8.76
CA THR A 128 7.89 13.76 -8.12
C THR A 128 8.90 14.31 -9.14
N GLY A 129 8.84 13.84 -10.39
CA GLY A 129 9.72 14.22 -11.49
C GLY A 129 9.07 13.90 -12.84
N VAL A 130 9.86 13.47 -13.83
CA VAL A 130 9.33 13.04 -15.13
C VAL A 130 9.40 11.52 -15.27
N LEU A 131 8.50 10.95 -16.07
CA LEU A 131 8.52 9.52 -16.42
C LEU A 131 8.95 9.39 -17.89
N ASN A 132 10.21 9.02 -18.11
CA ASN A 132 10.80 8.87 -19.45
C ASN A 132 10.28 7.60 -20.16
N PRO A 133 10.51 7.48 -21.48
CA PRO A 133 10.18 6.27 -22.21
C PRO A 133 10.72 5.01 -21.54
N ASN A 134 9.91 3.97 -21.53
CA ASN A 134 10.15 2.65 -20.91
C ASN A 134 10.31 2.66 -19.39
N GLN A 135 10.00 3.77 -18.70
CA GLN A 135 9.94 3.80 -17.24
C GLN A 135 8.55 3.47 -16.72
N THR A 136 8.51 2.86 -15.54
CA THR A 136 7.29 2.51 -14.82
C THR A 136 7.24 3.25 -13.48
N THR A 137 6.04 3.61 -13.05
CA THR A 137 5.77 4.13 -11.71
C THR A 137 4.53 3.44 -11.15
N LEU A 138 4.38 3.44 -9.82
CA LEU A 138 3.31 2.76 -9.11
C LEU A 138 2.73 3.67 -8.04
N TRP A 139 1.40 3.66 -7.89
CA TRP A 139 0.70 4.36 -6.82
C TRP A 139 -0.31 3.44 -6.14
N THR A 140 -0.29 3.43 -4.81
CA THR A 140 -1.33 2.79 -3.99
C THR A 140 -2.58 3.65 -3.99
N VAL A 141 -3.72 3.05 -4.29
CA VAL A 141 -5.02 3.73 -4.37
C VAL A 141 -6.11 2.90 -3.73
N SER A 142 -7.22 3.52 -3.34
CA SER A 142 -8.37 2.77 -2.84
C SER A 142 -9.00 1.94 -3.96
N ALA A 143 -9.57 0.80 -3.62
CA ALA A 143 -10.36 0.02 -4.58
C ALA A 143 -11.52 0.85 -5.14
N GLY A 144 -11.86 0.64 -6.42
CA GLY A 144 -12.89 1.39 -7.14
C GLY A 144 -12.47 1.81 -8.56
N SER A 145 -13.32 2.61 -9.22
CA SER A 145 -13.04 3.18 -10.54
C SER A 145 -12.21 4.46 -10.44
N TRP A 146 -11.14 4.51 -11.24
CA TRP A 146 -10.23 5.64 -11.34
C TRP A 146 -10.07 6.13 -12.78
N ASP A 147 -9.96 7.45 -12.89
CA ASP A 147 -9.57 8.16 -14.10
C ASP A 147 -8.09 8.58 -13.98
N ILE A 148 -7.36 8.48 -15.09
CA ILE A 148 -5.94 8.84 -15.19
C ILE A 148 -5.81 9.93 -16.27
N ARG A 149 -5.18 11.05 -15.91
CA ARG A 149 -4.78 12.09 -16.86
C ARG A 149 -3.26 12.17 -16.92
N ILE A 150 -2.71 12.07 -18.11
CA ILE A 150 -1.29 12.14 -18.40
C ILE A 150 -1.02 13.45 -19.15
N LYS A 151 0.00 14.20 -18.74
CA LYS A 151 0.48 15.37 -19.47
C LYS A 151 1.88 15.11 -19.98
N ASP A 152 2.10 15.22 -21.28
CA ASP A 152 3.43 15.06 -21.88
C ASP A 152 4.31 16.31 -21.72
N ILE A 153 5.56 16.21 -22.16
CA ILE A 153 6.52 17.32 -22.16
C ILE A 153 6.14 18.50 -23.08
N ALA A 154 5.29 18.26 -24.09
CA ALA A 154 4.77 19.30 -24.98
C ALA A 154 3.52 20.00 -24.41
N GLY A 155 2.98 19.50 -23.29
CA GLY A 155 1.81 20.03 -22.62
C GLY A 155 0.48 19.42 -23.09
N ASN A 156 0.50 18.40 -23.95
CA ASN A 156 -0.70 17.69 -24.37
C ASN A 156 -1.23 16.82 -23.24
N ASN A 157 -2.55 16.74 -23.12
CA ASN A 157 -3.22 15.90 -22.13
C ASN A 157 -3.80 14.65 -22.78
N TYR A 158 -3.65 13.52 -22.12
CA TYR A 158 -4.19 12.22 -22.49
C TYR A 158 -5.00 11.68 -21.33
N TYR A 159 -6.07 10.94 -21.62
CA TYR A 159 -7.03 10.50 -20.62
C TYR A 159 -7.33 9.02 -20.75
N ILE A 160 -7.40 8.33 -19.62
CA ILE A 160 -7.80 6.94 -19.50
C ILE A 160 -8.89 6.91 -18.42
N TYR A 161 -10.12 6.60 -18.81
CA TYR A 161 -11.28 6.69 -17.95
C TYR A 161 -11.71 5.33 -17.39
N ASP A 162 -12.43 5.39 -16.26
CA ASP A 162 -13.20 4.29 -15.67
C ASP A 162 -12.43 2.97 -15.54
N ARG A 163 -11.22 3.06 -15.00
CA ARG A 163 -10.39 1.90 -14.72
C ARG A 163 -10.69 1.38 -13.33
N TYR A 164 -11.37 0.25 -13.26
CA TYR A 164 -11.67 -0.41 -12.00
C TYR A 164 -10.44 -1.14 -11.42
N ILE A 165 -10.24 -0.97 -10.11
CA ILE A 165 -9.12 -1.54 -9.35
C ILE A 165 -9.70 -2.31 -8.17
N ASN A 166 -9.33 -3.58 -8.06
CA ASN A 166 -9.67 -4.40 -6.90
C ASN A 166 -8.74 -4.11 -5.72
N LEU A 167 -9.24 -4.37 -4.51
CA LEU A 167 -8.38 -4.46 -3.33
C LEU A 167 -7.32 -5.55 -3.57
N ASP A 168 -6.10 -5.31 -3.09
CA ASP A 168 -4.97 -6.23 -3.21
C ASP A 168 -4.62 -6.62 -4.66
N HIS A 169 -4.80 -5.69 -5.60
CA HIS A 169 -4.49 -5.94 -7.00
C HIS A 169 -3.81 -4.74 -7.66
N THR A 170 -2.81 -5.01 -8.50
CA THR A 170 -2.16 -3.99 -9.33
C THR A 170 -2.81 -3.95 -10.71
N LEU A 171 -3.39 -2.80 -11.06
CA LEU A 171 -3.80 -2.49 -12.42
C LEU A 171 -2.61 -2.00 -13.24
N SER A 172 -2.19 -2.79 -14.23
CA SER A 172 -1.16 -2.38 -15.18
C SER A 172 -1.76 -1.57 -16.34
N VAL A 173 -1.25 -0.35 -16.51
CA VAL A 173 -1.62 0.58 -17.57
C VAL A 173 -0.38 0.87 -18.41
N SER A 174 -0.49 0.71 -19.72
CA SER A 174 0.56 1.04 -20.67
C SER A 174 0.12 2.26 -21.47
N PHE A 175 0.86 3.36 -21.37
CA PHE A 175 0.62 4.56 -22.15
C PHE A 175 1.32 4.48 -23.49
N THR A 176 0.57 4.64 -24.58
CA THR A 176 1.09 4.74 -25.95
C THR A 176 0.52 6.00 -26.60
N TYR A 177 1.25 6.59 -27.56
CA TYR A 177 0.85 7.83 -28.24
C TYR A 177 -0.48 7.71 -29.02
N SER A 178 -0.94 6.49 -29.30
CA SER A 178 -2.19 6.22 -30.02
C SER A 178 -3.46 6.39 -29.18
N GLN A 179 -3.36 6.56 -27.86
CA GLN A 179 -4.52 6.82 -27.01
C GLN A 179 -5.00 8.25 -27.28
N LYS A 180 -5.94 8.39 -28.22
CA LYS A 180 -6.49 9.68 -28.64
C LYS A 180 -7.08 10.46 -27.45
N THR A 181 -6.91 11.77 -27.55
CA THR A 181 -7.50 12.85 -26.77
C THR A 181 -9.03 12.85 -26.82
N GLU A 182 -9.68 11.94 -26.10
CA GLU A 182 -11.08 12.16 -25.73
C GLU A 182 -11.08 13.01 -24.46
N GLN A 183 -11.31 14.32 -24.63
CA GLN A 183 -11.66 15.18 -23.50
C GLN A 183 -12.91 14.60 -22.84
N LYS A 184 -12.99 14.63 -21.50
CA LYS A 184 -14.20 14.30 -20.73
C LYS A 184 -15.38 15.08 -21.34
N VAL A 185 -16.16 14.45 -22.21
CA VAL A 185 -17.42 15.04 -22.67
C VAL A 185 -18.27 15.05 -21.41
N LYS A 186 -18.47 16.25 -20.90
CA LYS A 186 -19.32 16.52 -19.77
C LYS A 186 -20.69 15.95 -20.15
N HIS A 187 -21.10 14.84 -19.53
CA HIS A 187 -22.53 14.58 -19.38
C HIS A 187 -23.02 15.64 -18.39
N GLU A 188 -23.18 16.88 -18.88
CA GLU A 188 -24.15 17.78 -18.31
C GLU A 188 -25.48 17.03 -18.34
N GLY A 189 -26.09 16.87 -17.17
CA GLY A 189 -27.33 16.15 -17.03
C GLY A 189 -28.30 16.62 -18.10
N ILE A 190 -28.64 15.71 -19.01
CA ILE A 190 -29.85 15.86 -19.81
C ILE A 190 -30.96 15.82 -18.76
N ASP A 191 -31.53 16.99 -18.47
CA ASP A 191 -32.76 17.08 -17.72
C ASP A 191 -33.79 16.16 -18.41
N PRO A 192 -34.26 15.09 -17.77
CA PRO A 192 -35.24 14.19 -18.37
C PRO A 192 -36.60 14.87 -18.61
N ASN A 193 -36.78 16.14 -18.21
CA ASN A 193 -37.98 16.94 -18.46
C ASN A 193 -37.82 18.02 -19.55
N LEU A 194 -36.71 18.07 -20.29
CA LEU A 194 -36.67 18.90 -21.51
C LEU A 194 -37.46 18.18 -22.61
N SER A 195 -38.75 18.51 -22.70
CA SER A 195 -39.63 18.13 -23.80
C SER A 195 -38.99 18.40 -25.17
N ASP A 196 -39.25 17.52 -26.14
CA ASP A 196 -38.77 17.46 -27.53
C ASP A 196 -38.97 18.73 -28.42
N ALA A 197 -39.08 19.93 -27.86
CA ALA A 197 -39.50 21.14 -28.56
C ALA A 197 -38.37 22.01 -29.13
N CYS A 198 -37.09 21.65 -29.01
CA CYS A 198 -36.00 22.44 -29.60
C CYS A 198 -35.11 21.62 -30.55
N ARG A 199 -35.75 21.01 -31.54
CA ARG A 199 -35.07 20.48 -32.74
C ARG A 199 -35.54 21.27 -33.95
N ILE A 200 -35.06 22.51 -34.10
CA ILE A 200 -35.19 23.27 -35.35
C ILE A 200 -33.83 23.87 -35.72
N GLU A 201 -33.30 23.31 -36.81
CA GLU A 201 -32.48 23.90 -37.87
C GLU A 201 -31.62 25.13 -37.57
N LYS A 202 -30.33 25.01 -37.89
CA LYS A 202 -29.68 25.97 -38.80
C LYS A 202 -28.66 25.26 -39.68
N LYS A 203 -29.11 24.90 -40.88
CA LYS A 203 -28.27 24.94 -42.09
C LYS A 203 -28.22 26.40 -42.54
N ASN A 204 -27.02 26.95 -42.62
CA ASN A 204 -26.52 27.86 -43.66
C ASN A 204 -25.04 28.10 -43.40
#